data_AF-A0A968T4M2-F1
#
_entry.id   AF-A0A968T4M2-F1
#
_cell.length_a   1.000
_cell.length_b   1.000
_cell.length_c   1.000
_cell.angle_alpha   90.00
_cell.angle_beta   90.00
_cell.angle_gamma   90.00
#
_symmetry.space_group_name_H-M   'P 1'
#
loop_
_entity.id
_entity.type
_entity.pdbx_description
1 polymer ?
#
loop_
_entity_poly.entity_id
_entity_poly.type
_entity_poly.pdbx_seq_one_letter_code
_entity_poly.pdbx_strand_id
1 'polypeptide(L)'
;MPLVLGPEMNIAAIYPNRTTFHISEVRSFLWVVFTYYLRTDNLDAASDTLDEIAETISDDSLIESLTMQLLAKRMEKNMELFKADEAKARNVKYIAPEIEETFEKPVFNHQEIEYLYTNGMQIDPQIIKTILELPKETLITDLELVISDGISRYAQYSEKDDYDEPSSCFVNHAIFLLTELRSNKSLPVILDVLRQGEDFVEFWFGDSFVECLWECIYHLGGNQLDVLSAYLKEPNRYTYARCIVSEAMAQIALHQPKRRKEIIDWYQ
;
A
#
# COMPACT_ATOMS: atom_id res chain seq x y z
N MET A 1 16.96 9.05 36.41
CA MET A 1 18.18 8.23 36.20
C MET A 1 18.31 7.24 37.34
N PRO A 2 18.44 5.94 37.05
CA PRO A 2 18.63 4.93 38.07
C PRO A 2 20.03 5.07 38.70
N LEU A 3 20.07 5.24 40.02
CA LEU A 3 21.30 5.45 40.81
C LEU A 3 22.34 4.33 40.63
N VAL A 4 21.91 3.15 40.21
CA VAL A 4 22.70 1.92 40.12
C VAL A 4 23.45 1.79 38.78
N LEU A 5 22.98 2.42 37.70
CA LEU A 5 23.62 2.35 36.38
C LEU A 5 24.56 3.54 36.10
N GLY A 6 24.60 4.50 37.02
CA GLY A 6 25.32 5.76 36.84
C GLY A 6 24.68 6.67 35.78
N PRO A 7 25.09 7.95 35.73
CA PRO A 7 24.56 8.89 34.75
C PRO A 7 25.05 8.61 33.33
N GLU A 8 26.23 8.00 33.20
CA GLU A 8 26.86 7.70 31.91
C GLU A 8 26.41 6.36 31.32
N MET A 9 25.63 5.56 32.05
CA MET A 9 25.17 4.24 31.63
C MET A 9 26.32 3.36 31.10
N ASN A 10 27.48 3.47 31.75
CA ASN A 10 28.72 2.83 31.36
C ASN A 10 29.39 2.19 32.58
N ILE A 11 29.72 0.90 32.50
CA ILE A 11 30.30 0.14 33.62
C ILE A 11 31.67 0.69 34.06
N ALA A 12 32.47 1.22 33.13
CA ALA A 12 33.78 1.81 33.44
C ALA A 12 33.64 3.12 34.22
N ALA A 13 32.60 3.90 33.95
CA ALA A 13 32.31 5.13 34.69
C ALA A 13 31.92 4.86 36.15
N ILE A 14 31.29 3.70 36.42
CA ILE A 14 30.93 3.27 37.77
C ILE A 14 32.16 2.78 38.54
N TYR A 15 33.12 2.14 37.86
CA TYR A 15 34.35 1.62 38.46
C TYR A 15 35.60 2.26 37.84
N PRO A 16 35.86 3.55 38.09
CA PRO A 16 36.91 4.32 37.36
C PRO A 16 38.33 3.80 37.61
N ASN A 17 38.56 3.07 38.69
CA ASN A 17 39.86 2.48 39.03
C ASN A 17 40.09 1.10 38.40
N ARG A 18 39.11 0.59 37.63
CA ARG A 18 39.15 -0.75 37.03
C ARG A 18 39.08 -0.65 35.51
N THR A 19 40.11 -1.18 34.85
CA THR A 19 40.25 -1.09 33.38
C THR A 19 39.94 -2.41 32.67
N THR A 20 39.69 -3.49 33.41
CA THR A 20 39.38 -4.82 32.87
C THR A 20 38.16 -5.41 33.56
N PHE A 21 37.19 -5.86 32.76
CA PHE A 21 35.94 -6.45 33.23
C PHE A 21 35.81 -7.87 32.70
N HIS A 22 35.19 -8.76 33.48
CA HIS A 22 34.83 -10.06 32.95
C HIS A 22 33.67 -9.89 31.96
N ILE A 23 33.65 -10.66 30.88
CA ILE A 23 32.62 -10.54 29.83
C ILE A 23 31.19 -10.68 30.36
N SER A 24 31.00 -11.52 31.40
CA SER A 24 29.69 -11.69 32.05
C SER A 24 29.21 -10.43 32.79
N GLU A 25 30.12 -9.62 33.32
CA GLU A 25 29.77 -8.36 34.00
C GLU A 25 29.31 -7.33 32.97
N VAL A 26 30.06 -7.21 31.87
CA VAL A 26 29.72 -6.32 30.76
C VAL A 26 28.38 -6.74 30.15
N ARG A 27 28.18 -8.05 29.89
CA ARG A 27 26.90 -8.60 29.41
C ARG A 27 25.74 -8.28 30.32
N SER A 28 25.88 -8.52 31.62
CA SER A 28 24.81 -8.27 32.58
C SER A 28 24.47 -6.78 32.66
N PHE A 29 25.50 -5.94 32.63
CA PHE A 29 25.33 -4.49 32.69
C PHE A 29 24.59 -3.95 31.46
N LEU A 30 25.07 -4.26 30.25
CA LEU A 30 24.45 -3.82 29.01
C LEU A 30 23.02 -4.35 28.86
N TRP A 31 22.75 -5.58 29.30
CA TRP A 31 21.38 -6.12 29.31
C TRP A 31 20.43 -5.30 30.19
N VAL A 32 20.88 -4.85 31.37
CA VAL A 32 20.07 -3.99 32.25
C VAL A 32 19.88 -2.59 31.64
N VAL A 33 20.93 -2.02 31.03
CA VAL A 33 20.85 -0.72 30.33
C VAL A 33 19.84 -0.79 29.18
N PHE A 34 19.94 -1.81 28.32
CA PHE A 34 19.00 -2.06 27.24
C PHE A 34 17.56 -2.16 27.77
N THR A 35 17.35 -3.01 28.79
CA THR A 35 16.02 -3.22 29.38
C THR A 35 15.46 -1.94 29.99
N TYR A 36 16.30 -1.11 30.62
CA TYR A 36 15.90 0.18 31.16
C TYR A 36 15.42 1.12 30.05
N TYR A 37 16.21 1.28 28.97
CA TYR A 37 15.83 2.14 27.85
C TYR A 37 14.56 1.64 27.15
N LEU A 38 14.44 0.33 26.95
CA LEU A 38 13.24 -0.28 26.37
C LEU A 38 11.98 -0.01 27.22
N ARG A 39 12.09 -0.08 28.55
CA ARG A 39 10.96 0.18 29.47
C ARG A 39 10.66 1.66 29.69
N THR A 40 11.56 2.54 29.32
CA THR A 40 11.37 4.01 29.42
C THR A 40 11.08 4.64 28.06
N ASP A 41 10.77 3.82 27.06
CA ASP A 41 10.45 4.21 25.68
C ASP A 41 11.53 5.03 24.97
N ASN A 42 12.78 4.96 25.46
CA ASN A 42 13.93 5.53 24.78
C ASN A 42 14.51 4.50 23.79
N LEU A 43 13.76 4.28 22.71
CA LEU A 43 14.03 3.19 21.74
C LEU A 43 15.31 3.40 20.93
N ASP A 44 15.75 4.64 20.74
CA ASP A 44 17.01 4.96 20.06
C ASP A 44 18.19 4.53 20.93
N ALA A 45 18.21 4.95 22.20
CA ALA A 45 19.25 4.52 23.13
C ALA A 45 19.24 3.00 23.39
N ALA A 46 18.07 2.35 23.35
CA ALA A 46 17.96 0.90 23.39
C ALA A 46 18.57 0.24 22.14
N SER A 47 18.38 0.83 20.96
CA SER A 47 19.01 0.40 19.70
C SER A 47 20.53 0.51 19.78
N ASP A 48 21.04 1.68 20.19
CA ASP A 48 22.49 1.91 20.33
C ASP A 48 23.12 0.91 21.32
N THR A 49 22.42 0.61 22.43
CA THR A 49 22.89 -0.38 23.41
C THR A 49 22.89 -1.80 22.83
N LEU A 50 21.92 -2.14 21.96
CA LEU A 50 21.88 -3.44 21.30
C LEU A 50 23.03 -3.60 20.30
N ASP A 51 23.38 -2.53 19.57
CA ASP A 51 24.53 -2.52 18.68
C ASP A 51 25.83 -2.73 19.48
N GLU A 52 26.00 -2.06 20.63
CA GLU A 52 27.13 -2.29 21.54
C GLU A 52 27.18 -3.74 22.07
N ILE A 53 26.03 -4.32 22.41
CA ILE A 53 25.93 -5.74 22.81
C ILE A 53 26.40 -6.65 21.68
N ALA A 54 25.96 -6.41 20.44
CA ALA A 54 26.33 -7.22 19.28
C ALA A 54 27.82 -7.14 18.94
N GLU A 55 28.44 -5.97 19.13
CA GLU A 55 29.88 -5.78 18.96
C GLU A 55 30.71 -6.45 20.07
N THR A 56 30.18 -6.48 21.29
CA THR A 56 30.94 -6.89 22.49
C THR A 56 30.75 -8.36 22.85
N ILE A 57 29.59 -8.94 22.55
CA ILE A 57 29.17 -10.26 23.04
C ILE A 57 28.83 -11.17 21.87
N SER A 58 29.60 -12.24 21.68
CA SER A 58 29.34 -13.27 20.66
C SER A 58 28.30 -14.28 21.14
N ASP A 59 27.04 -13.86 21.26
CA ASP A 59 25.88 -14.70 21.62
C ASP A 59 24.68 -14.35 20.71
N ASP A 60 24.65 -14.97 19.52
CA ASP A 60 23.65 -14.68 18.48
C ASP A 60 22.21 -14.88 18.97
N SER A 61 21.97 -15.86 19.83
CA SER A 61 20.63 -16.13 20.38
C SER A 61 20.16 -15.02 21.31
N LEU A 62 21.05 -14.46 22.13
CA LEU A 62 20.74 -13.29 22.95
C LEU A 62 20.44 -12.08 22.06
N ILE A 63 21.28 -11.81 21.07
CA ILE A 63 21.15 -10.66 20.17
C ILE A 63 19.81 -10.73 19.43
N GLU A 64 19.44 -11.89 18.90
CA GLU A 64 18.16 -12.12 18.24
C GLU A 64 16.99 -11.86 19.21
N SER A 65 17.06 -12.39 20.44
CA SER A 65 16.02 -12.18 21.45
C SER A 65 15.82 -10.70 21.82
N LEU A 66 16.90 -9.93 21.95
CA LEU A 66 16.82 -8.50 22.27
C LEU A 66 16.33 -7.69 21.06
N THR A 67 16.76 -8.07 19.85
CA THR A 67 16.25 -7.50 18.59
C THR A 67 14.73 -7.64 18.51
N MET A 68 14.22 -8.84 18.78
CA MET A 68 12.78 -9.10 18.76
C MET A 68 12.02 -8.31 19.82
N GLN A 69 12.59 -8.10 21.01
CA GLN A 69 11.99 -7.26 22.04
C GLN A 69 11.93 -5.78 21.63
N LEU A 70 13.00 -5.25 21.02
CA LEU A 70 13.02 -3.88 20.50
C LEU A 70 12.00 -3.69 19.37
N LEU A 71 11.93 -4.65 18.44
CA LEU A 71 10.96 -4.65 17.36
C LEU A 71 9.52 -4.67 17.89
N ALA A 72 9.21 -5.57 18.83
CA ALA A 72 7.88 -5.65 19.44
C ALA A 72 7.48 -4.33 20.11
N LYS A 73 8.42 -3.67 20.81
CA LYS A 73 8.16 -2.37 21.46
C LYS A 73 7.94 -1.24 20.43
N ARG A 74 8.70 -1.23 19.33
CA ARG A 74 8.48 -0.30 18.21
C ARG A 74 7.10 -0.52 17.58
N MET A 75 6.71 -1.77 17.37
CA MET A 75 5.39 -2.13 16.85
C MET A 75 4.26 -1.67 17.77
N GLU A 76 4.38 -1.88 19.09
CA GLU A 76 3.41 -1.39 20.08
C GLU A 76 3.23 0.13 19.99
N LYS A 77 4.33 0.88 19.99
CA LYS A 77 4.30 2.34 19.88
C LYS A 77 3.69 2.83 18.56
N ASN A 78 4.05 2.19 17.45
CA ASN A 78 3.46 2.49 16.14
C ASN A 78 1.97 2.18 16.10
N MET A 79 1.54 1.08 16.73
CA MET A 79 0.13 0.71 16.85
C MET A 79 -0.66 1.73 17.69
N GLU A 80 -0.08 2.25 18.77
CA GLU A 80 -0.69 3.32 19.57
C GLU A 80 -0.85 4.61 18.76
N LEU A 81 0.18 5.00 18.00
CA LEU A 81 0.12 6.16 17.10
C LEU A 81 -0.95 5.98 16.03
N PHE A 82 -0.97 4.81 15.37
CA PHE A 82 -1.96 4.48 14.35
C PHE A 82 -3.39 4.58 14.90
N LYS A 83 -3.68 4.00 16.06
CA LYS A 83 -4.99 4.10 16.72
C LYS A 83 -5.35 5.54 17.08
N ALA A 84 -4.38 6.33 17.53
CA ALA A 84 -4.60 7.73 17.88
C ALA A 84 -4.90 8.60 16.64
N ASP A 85 -4.31 8.27 15.50
CA ASP A 85 -4.57 8.93 14.22
C ASP A 85 -5.93 8.50 13.65
N GLU A 86 -6.25 7.21 13.70
CA GLU A 86 -7.56 6.68 13.30
C GLU A 86 -8.70 7.31 14.11
N ALA A 87 -8.53 7.45 15.43
CA ALA A 87 -9.52 8.09 16.30
C ALA A 87 -9.75 9.59 15.99
N LYS A 88 -8.80 10.25 15.32
CA LYS A 88 -8.89 11.65 14.88
C LYS A 88 -9.23 11.77 13.40
N ALA A 89 -9.26 10.67 12.67
CA ALA A 89 -9.48 10.65 11.23
C ALA A 89 -10.86 11.25 10.90
N ARG A 90 -10.89 12.07 9.85
CA ARG A 90 -12.12 12.62 9.29
C ARG A 90 -12.39 11.92 7.99
N ASN A 91 -13.16 10.83 8.06
CA ASN A 91 -13.51 10.06 6.88
C ASN A 91 -14.80 10.59 6.27
N VAL A 92 -14.78 10.75 4.95
CA VAL A 92 -16.00 11.03 4.18
C VAL A 92 -16.82 9.74 4.16
N LYS A 93 -18.11 9.82 4.50
CA LYS A 93 -19.03 8.70 4.26
C LYS A 93 -19.21 8.56 2.76
N TYR A 94 -18.59 7.53 2.18
CA TYR A 94 -18.76 7.23 0.77
C TYR A 94 -20.04 6.42 0.54
N ILE A 95 -20.59 6.50 -0.67
CA ILE A 95 -21.73 5.68 -1.10
C ILE A 95 -21.29 4.95 -2.37
N ALA A 96 -21.05 3.65 -2.23
CA ALA A 96 -20.82 2.78 -3.37
C ALA A 96 -22.09 2.69 -4.22
N PRO A 97 -22.01 2.64 -5.56
CA PRO A 97 -23.15 2.30 -6.40
C PRO A 97 -23.75 0.96 -6.01
N GLU A 98 -25.08 0.81 -6.14
CA GLU A 98 -25.71 -0.52 -6.07
C GLU A 98 -25.33 -1.29 -7.33
N ILE A 99 -24.81 -2.50 -7.16
CA ILE A 99 -24.34 -3.36 -8.25
C ILE A 99 -24.98 -4.73 -8.07
N GLU A 100 -25.40 -5.32 -9.19
CA GLU A 100 -25.90 -6.68 -9.20
C GLU A 100 -24.74 -7.63 -8.89
N GLU A 101 -24.80 -8.23 -7.70
CA GLU A 101 -23.89 -9.29 -7.31
C GLU A 101 -24.18 -10.56 -8.11
N THR A 102 -23.12 -11.27 -8.48
CA THR A 102 -23.23 -12.56 -9.18
C THR A 102 -22.21 -13.55 -8.65
N PHE A 103 -22.52 -14.85 -8.72
CA PHE A 103 -21.60 -15.94 -8.36
C PHE A 103 -20.99 -16.61 -9.59
N GLU A 104 -21.46 -16.23 -10.77
CA GLU A 104 -21.04 -16.84 -12.02
C GLU A 104 -19.88 -16.07 -12.63
N LYS A 105 -18.84 -16.81 -12.99
CA LYS A 105 -17.71 -16.25 -13.73
C LYS A 105 -18.18 -15.82 -15.13
N PRO A 106 -17.69 -14.67 -15.66
CA PRO A 106 -18.06 -14.23 -16.99
C PRO A 106 -17.56 -15.19 -18.07
N VAL A 107 -18.24 -15.17 -19.22
CA VAL A 107 -17.81 -15.87 -20.42
C VAL A 107 -17.09 -14.88 -21.32
N PHE A 108 -15.79 -15.09 -21.53
CA PHE A 108 -14.95 -14.24 -22.37
C PHE A 108 -14.98 -14.66 -23.83
N ASN A 109 -14.72 -13.71 -24.72
CA ASN A 109 -14.51 -13.99 -26.14
C ASN A 109 -13.20 -14.75 -26.36
N HIS A 110 -12.18 -14.47 -25.55
CA HIS A 110 -10.85 -15.08 -25.63
C HIS A 110 -10.53 -15.87 -24.35
N GLN A 111 -10.14 -17.14 -24.50
CA GLN A 111 -9.79 -18.00 -23.37
C GLN A 111 -8.51 -17.55 -22.65
N GLU A 112 -7.64 -16.79 -23.32
CA GLU A 112 -6.38 -16.29 -22.79
C GLU A 112 -6.59 -15.28 -21.65
N ILE A 113 -7.78 -14.67 -21.56
CA ILE A 113 -8.16 -13.79 -20.46
C ILE A 113 -8.18 -14.54 -19.12
N GLU A 114 -8.36 -15.86 -19.15
CA GLU A 114 -8.34 -16.70 -17.97
C GLU A 114 -6.99 -16.73 -17.27
N TYR A 115 -5.90 -16.41 -17.97
CA TYR A 115 -4.60 -16.27 -17.34
C TYR A 115 -4.57 -15.11 -16.35
N LEU A 116 -5.39 -14.06 -16.53
CA LEU A 116 -5.41 -12.93 -15.59
C LEU A 116 -5.89 -13.32 -14.20
N TYR A 117 -6.75 -14.34 -14.10
CA TYR A 117 -7.34 -14.85 -12.85
C TYR A 117 -6.44 -15.85 -12.10
N THR A 118 -5.33 -16.27 -12.70
CA THR A 118 -4.45 -17.33 -12.17
C THR A 118 -3.02 -16.86 -11.97
N ASN A 119 -2.76 -15.57 -12.16
CA ASN A 119 -1.44 -14.98 -12.04
C ASN A 119 -1.51 -13.74 -11.13
N GLY A 120 -0.50 -13.59 -10.27
CA GLY A 120 -0.30 -12.38 -9.48
C GLY A 120 0.36 -11.27 -10.32
N MET A 121 0.80 -10.20 -9.66
CA MET A 121 1.43 -9.04 -10.33
C MET A 121 2.66 -9.40 -11.18
N GLN A 122 3.37 -10.49 -10.86
CA GLN A 122 4.53 -11.00 -11.62
C GLN A 122 4.12 -11.98 -12.74
N ILE A 123 3.12 -11.61 -13.52
CA ILE A 123 2.65 -12.41 -14.67
C ILE A 123 3.73 -12.55 -15.75
N ASP A 124 3.83 -13.74 -16.35
CA ASP A 124 4.82 -14.03 -17.40
C ASP A 124 4.66 -13.05 -18.57
N PRO A 125 5.71 -12.31 -18.98
CA PRO A 125 5.66 -11.39 -20.10
C PRO A 125 5.18 -12.02 -21.42
N GLN A 126 5.40 -13.32 -21.61
CA GLN A 126 4.93 -14.05 -22.79
C GLN A 126 3.41 -14.21 -22.79
N ILE A 127 2.77 -14.37 -21.62
CA ILE A 127 1.31 -14.37 -21.49
C ILE A 127 0.75 -13.00 -21.88
N ILE A 128 1.34 -11.92 -21.35
CA ILE A 128 0.94 -10.55 -21.68
C ILE A 128 1.05 -10.29 -23.18
N LYS A 129 2.16 -10.72 -23.80
CA LYS A 129 2.34 -10.59 -25.25
C LYS A 129 1.25 -11.33 -26.02
N THR A 130 0.92 -12.55 -25.62
CA THR A 130 -0.15 -13.33 -26.25
C THR A 130 -1.50 -12.64 -26.12
N ILE A 131 -1.83 -12.07 -24.95
CA ILE A 131 -3.07 -11.33 -24.75
C ILE A 131 -3.12 -10.08 -25.64
N LEU A 132 -2.02 -9.32 -25.73
CA LEU A 132 -1.95 -8.11 -26.55
C LEU A 132 -2.00 -8.37 -28.06
N GLU A 133 -1.72 -9.60 -28.51
CA GLU A 133 -1.86 -10.03 -29.91
C GLU A 133 -3.31 -10.37 -30.31
N LEU A 134 -4.23 -10.46 -29.35
CA LEU A 134 -5.64 -10.74 -29.61
C LEU A 134 -6.35 -9.60 -30.37
N PRO A 135 -7.47 -9.87 -31.06
CA PRO A 135 -8.28 -8.85 -31.72
C PRO A 135 -8.70 -7.73 -30.74
N LYS A 136 -8.19 -6.51 -31.00
CA LYS A 136 -8.30 -5.36 -30.08
C LYS A 136 -9.70 -5.09 -29.54
N GLU A 137 -10.72 -5.07 -30.40
CA GLU A 137 -12.07 -4.68 -29.97
C GLU A 137 -12.69 -5.70 -29.00
N THR A 138 -12.58 -7.00 -29.29
CA THR A 138 -13.10 -8.05 -28.42
C THR A 138 -12.23 -8.23 -27.18
N LEU A 139 -10.92 -7.99 -27.28
CA LEU A 139 -10.03 -7.93 -26.11
C LEU A 139 -10.44 -6.81 -25.15
N ILE A 140 -10.70 -5.58 -25.64
CA ILE A 140 -11.15 -4.48 -24.79
C ILE A 140 -12.46 -4.86 -24.09
N THR A 141 -13.42 -5.43 -24.82
CA THR A 141 -14.69 -5.89 -24.22
C THR A 141 -14.46 -6.91 -23.12
N ASP A 142 -13.57 -7.89 -23.32
CA ASP A 142 -13.25 -8.88 -22.29
C ASP A 142 -12.58 -8.23 -21.07
N LEU A 143 -11.65 -7.29 -21.26
CA LEU A 143 -10.97 -6.60 -20.14
C LEU A 143 -11.93 -5.71 -19.34
N GLU A 144 -12.87 -5.02 -20.01
CA GLU A 144 -13.94 -4.28 -19.32
C GLU A 144 -14.85 -5.22 -18.51
N LEU A 145 -15.11 -6.42 -19.03
CA LEU A 145 -15.87 -7.46 -18.35
C LEU A 145 -15.12 -8.01 -17.13
N VAL A 146 -13.79 -8.19 -17.22
CA VAL A 146 -12.94 -8.57 -16.07
C VAL A 146 -13.01 -7.54 -14.93
N ILE A 147 -13.01 -6.25 -15.26
CA ILE A 147 -13.17 -5.19 -14.23
C ILE A 147 -14.56 -5.24 -13.62
N SER A 148 -15.60 -5.32 -14.46
CA SER A 148 -16.99 -5.39 -14.01
C SER A 148 -17.22 -6.60 -13.09
N ASP A 149 -16.59 -7.72 -13.42
CA ASP A 149 -16.59 -8.94 -12.63
C ASP A 149 -15.93 -8.78 -11.25
N GLY A 150 -14.77 -8.11 -11.19
CA GLY A 150 -14.12 -7.78 -9.92
C GLY A 150 -15.00 -6.93 -9.00
N ILE A 151 -15.83 -6.07 -9.61
CA ILE A 151 -16.83 -5.29 -8.89
C ILE A 151 -17.99 -6.17 -8.41
N SER A 152 -18.66 -6.89 -9.32
CA SER A 152 -19.86 -7.69 -9.02
C SER A 152 -19.59 -8.90 -8.11
N ARG A 153 -18.37 -9.43 -8.08
CA ARG A 153 -18.00 -10.57 -7.22
C ARG A 153 -17.22 -10.18 -5.97
N TYR A 154 -17.06 -8.88 -5.69
CA TYR A 154 -16.26 -8.37 -4.56
C TYR A 154 -16.58 -9.05 -3.23
N ALA A 155 -17.86 -9.23 -2.88
CA ALA A 155 -18.27 -9.87 -1.63
C ALA A 155 -17.68 -11.29 -1.46
N GLN A 156 -17.62 -12.08 -2.54
CA GLN A 156 -17.06 -13.44 -2.49
C GLN A 156 -15.54 -13.48 -2.29
N TYR A 157 -14.85 -12.42 -2.69
CA TYR A 157 -13.39 -12.34 -2.55
C TYR A 157 -13.03 -11.73 -1.20
N SER A 158 -13.74 -10.70 -0.76
CA SER A 158 -13.50 -10.01 0.51
C SER A 158 -13.87 -10.84 1.75
N GLU A 159 -14.84 -11.75 1.64
CA GLU A 159 -15.23 -12.65 2.75
C GLU A 159 -14.29 -13.85 2.96
N LYS A 160 -13.31 -14.07 2.06
CA LYS A 160 -12.36 -15.17 2.22
C LYS A 160 -11.26 -14.76 3.20
N ASP A 161 -11.08 -15.57 4.24
CA ASP A 161 -10.01 -15.37 5.23
C ASP A 161 -8.59 -15.53 4.65
N ASP A 162 -8.45 -16.28 3.53
CA ASP A 162 -7.17 -16.51 2.86
C ASP A 162 -7.07 -15.66 1.59
N TYR A 163 -6.28 -14.58 1.66
CA TYR A 163 -5.87 -13.81 0.49
C TYR A 163 -5.00 -14.67 -0.43
N ASP A 164 -5.50 -14.94 -1.64
CA ASP A 164 -4.78 -15.65 -2.68
C ASP A 164 -4.28 -14.64 -3.72
N GLU A 165 -3.02 -14.23 -3.57
CA GLU A 165 -2.40 -13.19 -4.41
C GLU A 165 -2.58 -13.47 -5.93
N PRO A 166 -2.33 -14.69 -6.45
CA PRO A 166 -2.58 -15.00 -7.86
C PRO A 166 -4.00 -14.79 -8.36
N SER A 167 -5.02 -14.97 -7.52
CA SER A 167 -6.41 -14.77 -7.92
C SER A 167 -6.99 -13.41 -7.54
N SER A 168 -6.16 -12.53 -6.97
CA SER A 168 -6.56 -11.20 -6.49
C SER A 168 -6.02 -10.05 -7.35
N CYS A 169 -5.21 -10.33 -8.38
CA CYS A 169 -4.56 -9.30 -9.21
C CYS A 169 -5.26 -9.01 -10.55
N PHE A 170 -6.32 -9.74 -10.91
CA PHE A 170 -6.90 -9.68 -12.26
C PHE A 170 -7.49 -8.30 -12.61
N VAL A 171 -8.01 -7.57 -11.63
CA VAL A 171 -8.52 -6.19 -11.83
C VAL A 171 -7.38 -5.25 -12.20
N ASN A 172 -6.23 -5.33 -11.52
CA ASN A 172 -5.02 -4.57 -11.84
C ASN A 172 -4.56 -4.87 -13.28
N HIS A 173 -4.45 -6.16 -13.62
CA HIS A 173 -4.04 -6.58 -14.95
C HIS A 173 -4.94 -5.99 -16.03
N ALA A 174 -6.27 -6.05 -15.84
CA ALA A 174 -7.20 -5.52 -16.81
C ALA A 174 -7.05 -4.01 -17.02
N ILE A 175 -6.91 -3.23 -15.93
CA ILE A 175 -6.71 -1.78 -16.02
C ILE A 175 -5.39 -1.43 -16.73
N PHE A 176 -4.30 -2.14 -16.43
CA PHE A 176 -3.01 -1.90 -17.08
C PHE A 176 -3.03 -2.27 -18.56
N LEU A 177 -3.66 -3.38 -18.93
CA LEU A 177 -3.81 -3.79 -20.32
C LEU A 177 -4.69 -2.83 -21.12
N LEU A 178 -5.80 -2.35 -20.55
CA LEU A 178 -6.63 -1.30 -21.17
C LEU A 178 -5.83 0.00 -21.39
N THR A 179 -4.95 0.33 -20.44
CA THR A 179 -4.04 1.48 -20.52
C THR A 179 -3.02 1.32 -21.65
N GLU A 180 -2.39 0.14 -21.74
CA GLU A 180 -1.43 -0.20 -22.82
C GLU A 180 -2.10 -0.15 -24.20
N LEU A 181 -3.34 -0.66 -24.31
CA LEU A 181 -4.14 -0.61 -25.53
C LEU A 181 -4.64 0.80 -25.90
N ARG A 182 -4.42 1.79 -25.04
CA ARG A 182 -4.90 3.17 -25.16
C ARG A 182 -6.41 3.22 -25.37
N SER A 183 -7.16 2.43 -24.62
CA SER A 183 -8.62 2.36 -24.75
C SER A 183 -9.31 3.52 -24.03
N ASN A 184 -9.25 4.74 -24.61
CA ASN A 184 -9.88 5.92 -24.01
C ASN A 184 -11.39 5.72 -23.72
N LYS A 185 -12.07 4.88 -24.51
CA LYS A 185 -13.49 4.54 -24.32
C LYS A 185 -13.77 3.79 -23.01
N SER A 186 -12.76 3.15 -22.41
CA SER A 186 -12.87 2.36 -21.18
C SER A 186 -12.71 3.19 -19.91
N LEU A 187 -12.47 4.50 -20.02
CA LEU A 187 -12.41 5.39 -18.86
C LEU A 187 -13.61 5.25 -17.91
N PRO A 188 -14.88 5.18 -18.38
CA PRO A 188 -16.03 5.05 -17.49
C PRO A 188 -15.95 3.84 -16.55
N VAL A 189 -15.48 2.69 -17.06
CA VAL A 189 -15.35 1.45 -16.28
C VAL A 189 -14.31 1.60 -15.16
N ILE A 190 -13.22 2.32 -15.41
CA ILE A 190 -12.22 2.61 -14.38
C ILE A 190 -12.77 3.61 -13.37
N LEU A 191 -13.55 4.60 -13.81
CA LEU A 191 -14.23 5.48 -12.86
C LEU A 191 -15.23 4.70 -11.99
N ASP A 192 -15.88 3.66 -12.51
CA ASP A 192 -16.77 2.79 -11.71
C ASP A 192 -16.02 2.04 -10.62
N VAL A 193 -14.79 1.59 -10.87
CA VAL A 193 -13.88 1.07 -9.83
C VAL A 193 -13.65 2.12 -8.73
N LEU A 194 -13.32 3.36 -9.14
CA LEU A 194 -13.08 4.46 -8.20
C LEU A 194 -14.36 4.90 -7.45
N ARG A 195 -15.55 4.44 -7.85
CA ARG A 195 -16.82 4.72 -7.16
C ARG A 195 -17.14 3.70 -6.06
N GLN A 196 -16.49 2.53 -6.03
CA GLN A 196 -16.81 1.45 -5.09
C GLN A 196 -16.44 1.74 -3.63
N GLY A 197 -15.53 2.69 -3.40
CA GLY A 197 -15.17 3.11 -2.04
C GLY A 197 -13.91 2.47 -1.49
N GLU A 198 -13.63 2.76 -0.22
CA GLU A 198 -12.36 2.44 0.45
C GLU A 198 -12.11 0.94 0.55
N ASP A 199 -13.05 0.17 1.11
CA ASP A 199 -12.86 -1.26 1.37
C ASP A 199 -12.62 -2.06 0.07
N PHE A 200 -13.32 -1.68 -1.01
CA PHE A 200 -13.13 -2.27 -2.33
C PHE A 200 -11.76 -1.94 -2.90
N VAL A 201 -11.39 -0.65 -2.87
CA VAL A 201 -10.14 -0.17 -3.42
C VAL A 201 -8.95 -0.78 -2.68
N GLU A 202 -9.00 -0.79 -1.36
CA GLU A 202 -7.93 -1.35 -0.53
C GLU A 202 -7.76 -2.85 -0.79
N PHE A 203 -8.87 -3.58 -0.90
CA PHE A 203 -8.83 -5.02 -1.19
C PHE A 203 -8.15 -5.35 -2.52
N TRP A 204 -8.53 -4.68 -3.61
CA TRP A 204 -8.03 -5.01 -4.94
C TRP A 204 -6.68 -4.39 -5.28
N PHE A 205 -6.35 -3.25 -4.68
CA PHE A 205 -5.19 -2.46 -5.10
C PHE A 205 -4.16 -2.27 -3.98
N GLY A 206 -4.59 -2.22 -2.72
CA GLY A 206 -3.74 -1.88 -1.59
C GLY A 206 -2.83 -0.68 -1.90
N ASP A 207 -1.54 -0.83 -1.58
CA ASP A 207 -0.52 0.20 -1.83
C ASP A 207 -0.38 0.61 -3.31
N SER A 208 -0.65 -0.31 -4.25
CA SER A 208 -0.52 -0.01 -5.69
C SER A 208 -1.54 1.01 -6.20
N PHE A 209 -2.61 1.25 -5.42
CA PHE A 209 -3.68 2.18 -5.77
C PHE A 209 -3.16 3.60 -6.05
N VAL A 210 -2.38 4.13 -5.10
CA VAL A 210 -1.85 5.49 -5.17
C VAL A 210 -0.59 5.60 -6.02
N GLU A 211 0.16 4.51 -6.18
CA GLU A 211 1.41 4.52 -6.92
C GLU A 211 1.19 4.49 -8.44
N CYS A 212 0.20 3.73 -8.92
CA CYS A 212 0.09 3.37 -10.34
C CYS A 212 -1.17 3.89 -11.05
N LEU A 213 -2.32 3.99 -10.37
CA LEU A 213 -3.58 4.23 -11.09
C LEU A 213 -3.69 5.65 -11.67
N TRP A 214 -2.98 6.64 -11.13
CA TRP A 214 -3.01 7.99 -11.69
C TRP A 214 -2.44 8.02 -13.12
N GLU A 215 -1.46 7.17 -13.44
CA GLU A 215 -0.91 7.03 -14.80
C GLU A 215 -1.94 6.47 -15.77
N CYS A 216 -2.73 5.48 -15.31
CA CYS A 216 -3.83 4.89 -16.07
C CYS A 216 -4.89 5.96 -16.39
N ILE A 217 -5.30 6.74 -15.39
CA ILE A 217 -6.24 7.87 -15.57
C ILE A 217 -5.67 8.92 -16.51
N TYR A 218 -4.39 9.28 -16.36
CA TYR A 218 -3.72 10.25 -17.23
C TYR A 218 -3.80 9.82 -18.70
N HIS A 219 -3.52 8.55 -18.98
CA HIS A 219 -3.48 8.03 -20.33
C HIS A 219 -4.85 7.80 -20.96
N LEU A 220 -5.82 7.32 -20.19
CA LEU A 220 -7.15 6.99 -20.69
C LEU A 220 -8.09 8.21 -20.70
N GLY A 221 -7.97 9.07 -19.69
CA GLY A 221 -8.81 10.24 -19.50
C GLY A 221 -8.21 11.58 -19.92
N GLY A 222 -6.94 11.62 -20.35
CA GLY A 222 -6.26 12.87 -20.68
C GLY A 222 -6.91 13.72 -21.79
N ASN A 223 -7.82 13.15 -22.59
CA ASN A 223 -8.61 13.86 -23.61
C ASN A 223 -10.10 14.02 -23.25
N GLN A 224 -10.52 13.63 -22.04
CA GLN A 224 -11.90 13.58 -21.57
C GLN A 224 -12.03 14.33 -20.24
N LEU A 225 -11.54 15.57 -20.23
CA LEU A 225 -11.39 16.40 -19.04
C LEU A 225 -12.72 16.78 -18.39
N ASP A 226 -13.76 16.94 -19.19
CA ASP A 226 -15.13 17.15 -18.73
C ASP A 226 -15.63 15.98 -17.87
N VAL A 227 -15.38 14.74 -18.31
CA VAL A 227 -15.76 13.52 -17.59
C VAL A 227 -15.02 13.41 -16.25
N LEU A 228 -13.72 13.67 -16.25
CA LEU A 228 -12.89 13.64 -15.04
C LEU A 228 -13.26 14.76 -14.04
N SER A 229 -13.54 15.96 -14.55
CA SER A 229 -14.03 17.09 -13.72
C SER A 229 -15.37 16.77 -13.09
N ALA A 230 -16.28 16.13 -13.84
CA ALA A 230 -17.57 15.70 -13.33
C ALA A 230 -17.41 14.67 -12.20
N TYR A 231 -16.54 13.67 -12.37
CA TYR A 231 -16.24 12.67 -11.34
C TYR A 231 -15.74 13.30 -10.04
N LEU A 232 -14.78 14.24 -10.10
CA LEU A 232 -14.25 14.92 -8.91
C LEU A 232 -15.33 15.67 -8.12
N LYS A 233 -16.37 16.14 -8.80
CA LYS A 233 -17.50 16.88 -8.21
C LYS A 233 -18.61 15.97 -7.69
N GLU A 234 -18.57 14.66 -7.95
CA GLU A 234 -19.54 13.70 -7.42
C GLU A 234 -19.47 13.67 -5.88
N PRO A 235 -20.58 13.86 -5.14
CA PRO A 235 -20.56 13.82 -3.69
C PRO A 235 -20.27 12.41 -3.17
N ASN A 236 -19.85 12.30 -1.89
CA ASN A 236 -19.72 11.02 -1.18
C ASN A 236 -18.80 10.01 -1.88
N ARG A 237 -17.65 10.48 -2.37
CA ARG A 237 -16.59 9.63 -2.90
C ARG A 237 -15.45 9.49 -1.91
N TYR A 238 -14.81 8.33 -1.93
CA TYR A 238 -13.61 8.07 -1.15
C TYR A 238 -12.52 9.09 -1.51
N THR A 239 -11.87 9.64 -0.49
CA THR A 239 -10.93 10.76 -0.66
C THR A 239 -9.78 10.40 -1.59
N TYR A 240 -9.15 9.24 -1.39
CA TYR A 240 -8.01 8.83 -2.20
C TYR A 240 -8.40 8.55 -3.65
N ALA A 241 -9.60 8.01 -3.90
CA ALA A 241 -10.09 7.81 -5.25
C ALA A 241 -10.21 9.14 -6.03
N ARG A 242 -10.58 10.24 -5.35
CA ARG A 242 -10.50 11.58 -5.94
C ARG A 242 -9.06 12.06 -6.13
N CYS A 243 -8.18 11.79 -5.16
CA CYS A 243 -6.78 12.17 -5.26
C CYS A 243 -6.11 11.59 -6.50
N ILE A 244 -6.39 10.32 -6.87
CA ILE A 244 -5.86 9.70 -8.10
C ILE A 244 -6.19 10.53 -9.35
N VAL A 245 -7.46 10.97 -9.47
CA VAL A 245 -7.88 11.79 -10.61
C VAL A 245 -7.21 13.16 -10.54
N SER A 246 -7.18 13.79 -9.37
CA SER A 246 -6.49 15.08 -9.18
C SER A 246 -5.00 15.01 -9.53
N GLU A 247 -4.32 13.92 -9.18
CA GLU A 247 -2.90 13.69 -9.47
C GLU A 247 -2.66 13.54 -10.98
N ALA A 248 -3.45 12.71 -11.66
CA ALA A 248 -3.40 12.59 -13.11
C ALA A 248 -3.56 13.97 -13.80
N MET A 249 -4.44 14.83 -13.27
CA MET A 249 -4.65 16.17 -13.81
C MET A 249 -3.52 17.15 -13.47
N ALA A 250 -2.90 17.02 -12.31
CA ALA A 250 -1.69 17.76 -11.98
C ALA A 250 -0.59 17.49 -13.00
N GLN A 251 -0.47 16.24 -13.45
CA GLN A 251 0.49 15.84 -14.48
C GLN A 251 0.17 16.45 -15.84
N ILE A 252 -1.11 16.55 -16.23
CA ILE A 252 -1.52 17.33 -17.43
C ILE A 252 -1.16 18.80 -17.27
N ALA A 253 -1.46 19.41 -16.13
CA ALA A 253 -1.16 20.83 -15.89
C ALA A 253 0.35 21.14 -15.92
N LEU A 254 1.18 20.21 -15.45
CA LEU A 254 2.63 20.31 -15.42
C LEU A 254 3.26 20.10 -16.81
N HIS A 255 2.88 19.02 -17.50
CA HIS A 255 3.51 18.61 -18.76
C HIS A 255 2.86 19.22 -20.00
N GLN A 256 1.64 19.77 -19.88
CA GLN A 256 0.90 20.41 -20.97
C GLN A 256 0.48 21.85 -20.57
N PRO A 257 1.42 22.81 -20.50
CA PRO A 257 1.17 24.14 -19.93
C PRO A 257 -0.01 24.91 -20.55
N LYS A 258 -0.33 24.66 -21.83
CA LYS A 258 -1.49 25.24 -22.53
C LYS A 258 -2.83 24.86 -21.89
N ARG A 259 -2.89 23.71 -21.21
CA ARG A 259 -4.08 23.17 -20.55
C ARG A 259 -4.09 23.42 -19.04
N ARG A 260 -3.04 24.03 -18.49
CA ARG A 260 -2.92 24.31 -17.05
C ARG A 260 -4.11 25.08 -16.49
N LYS A 261 -4.59 26.09 -17.23
CA LYS A 261 -5.73 26.90 -16.79
C LYS A 261 -7.02 26.08 -16.67
N GLU A 262 -7.26 25.21 -17.65
CA GLU A 262 -8.43 24.31 -17.67
C GLU A 262 -8.50 23.44 -16.41
N ILE A 263 -7.35 22.94 -15.94
CA ILE A 263 -7.28 22.13 -14.72
C ILE A 263 -7.44 22.97 -13.43
N ILE A 264 -6.82 24.15 -13.36
CA ILE A 264 -6.90 25.02 -12.17
C ILE A 264 -8.34 25.49 -11.92
N ASP A 265 -9.09 25.77 -12.99
CA ASP A 265 -10.47 26.24 -12.91
C ASP A 265 -11.43 25.17 -12.31
N TRP A 266 -10.99 23.92 -12.12
CA TRP A 266 -11.79 22.89 -11.45
C TRP A 266 -11.87 23.06 -9.93
N TYR A 267 -10.88 23.73 -9.32
CA TYR A 267 -10.70 23.84 -7.87
C TYR A 267 -11.09 25.22 -7.32
N GLN A 268 -11.68 26.08 -8.16
CA GLN A 268 -12.23 27.39 -7.78
C GLN A 268 -13.71 27.25 -7.44
#